data_AF-A0A439QYK4-F1
#
_entry.id   AF-A0A439QYK4-F1
#
_cell.length_a   1.000
_cell.length_b   1.000
_cell.length_c   1.000
_cell.angle_alpha   90.00
_cell.angle_beta   90.00
_cell.angle_gamma   90.00
#
_symmetry.space_group_name_H-M   'P 1'
#
loop_
_entity.id
_entity.type
_entity.pdbx_description
1 polymer ?
#
loop_
_entity_poly.entity_id
_entity_poly.type
_entity_poly.pdbx_seq_one_letter_code
_entity_poly.pdbx_strand_id
1 'polypeptide(L)'
;MEITKSLCPAFSSDVLIRKLRGIVEISDDDAAALGSLTVQEKDVPANRDIVLEGDRPTNSFIVLDGVVCSYKHTGAGKRQITSFFVAGDLPDLHGIHL
;
A
#
# COMPACT_ATOMS: atom_id res chain seq x y z
N MET A 1 -4.91 6.52 21.60
CA MET A 1 -6.23 7.16 21.56
C MET A 1 -6.85 6.70 20.26
N GLU A 2 -7.75 5.74 20.37
CA GLU A 2 -8.30 4.94 19.28
C GLU A 2 -9.19 5.81 18.39
N ILE A 3 -8.96 5.73 17.08
CA ILE A 3 -9.99 6.05 16.09
C ILE A 3 -9.97 4.90 15.09
N THR A 4 -10.63 3.79 15.45
CA THR A 4 -11.21 2.88 14.48
C THR A 4 -12.35 3.63 13.79
N LYS A 5 -12.00 4.42 12.79
CA LYS A 5 -12.98 5.00 11.88
C LYS A 5 -13.51 3.83 11.06
N SER A 6 -14.67 3.32 11.44
CA SER A 6 -15.47 2.44 10.59
C SER A 6 -15.81 3.23 9.33
N LEU A 7 -15.02 3.07 8.28
CA LEU A 7 -15.37 3.49 6.93
C LEU A 7 -15.46 2.25 6.04
N CYS A 8 -16.42 2.31 5.12
CA CYS A 8 -16.92 1.18 4.35
C CYS A 8 -15.79 0.40 3.66
N PRO A 9 -15.69 -0.93 3.84
CA PRO A 9 -14.67 -1.75 3.18
C PRO A 9 -14.69 -1.66 1.65
N ALA A 10 -15.82 -1.20 1.08
CA ALA A 10 -15.98 -0.97 -0.35
C ALA A 10 -14.95 0.04 -0.92
N PHE A 11 -14.71 1.18 -0.25
CA PHE A 11 -13.92 2.26 -0.87
C PHE A 11 -12.46 1.84 -1.13
N SER A 12 -11.82 1.19 -0.16
CA SER A 12 -10.43 0.76 -0.29
C SER A 12 -10.23 -0.40 -1.28
N SER A 13 -11.12 -1.39 -1.27
CA SER A 13 -11.07 -2.50 -2.23
C SER A 13 -11.37 -2.04 -3.66
N ASP A 14 -12.24 -1.03 -3.82
CA ASP A 14 -12.56 -0.43 -5.13
C ASP A 14 -11.33 0.24 -5.76
N VAL A 15 -10.47 0.90 -4.97
CA VAL A 15 -9.22 1.49 -5.50
C VAL A 15 -8.29 0.40 -6.03
N LEU A 16 -8.13 -0.71 -5.29
CA LEU A 16 -7.32 -1.85 -5.73
C LEU A 16 -7.87 -2.47 -7.02
N ILE A 17 -9.18 -2.77 -7.06
CA ILE A 17 -9.84 -3.34 -8.24
C ILE A 17 -9.68 -2.41 -9.44
N ARG A 18 -9.86 -1.10 -9.26
CA ARG A 18 -9.68 -0.10 -10.31
C ARG A 18 -8.25 -0.04 -10.81
N LYS A 19 -7.26 -0.08 -9.91
CA LYS A 19 -5.83 -0.09 -10.28
C LYS A 19 -5.51 -1.33 -11.11
N LEU A 20 -5.94 -2.50 -10.66
CA LEU A 20 -5.66 -3.76 -11.32
C LEU A 20 -6.36 -3.86 -12.70
N ARG A 21 -7.63 -3.45 -12.81
CA ARG A 21 -8.34 -3.38 -14.11
C ARG A 21 -7.67 -2.45 -15.13
N GLY A 22 -6.85 -1.50 -14.67
CA GLY A 22 -6.06 -0.63 -15.55
C GLY A 22 -4.81 -1.29 -16.14
N ILE A 23 -4.36 -2.42 -15.60
CA ILE A 23 -3.11 -3.09 -16.00
C ILE A 23 -3.32 -4.53 -16.48
N VAL A 24 -4.42 -5.17 -16.09
CA VAL A 24 -4.76 -6.54 -16.46
C VAL A 24 -6.27 -6.71 -16.55
N GLU A 25 -6.74 -7.61 -17.42
CA GLU A 25 -8.14 -8.03 -17.41
C GLU A 25 -8.44 -8.81 -16.13
N ILE A 26 -9.48 -8.39 -15.41
CA ILE A 26 -9.96 -9.04 -14.19
C ILE A 26 -11.40 -9.45 -14.40
N SER A 27 -11.70 -10.73 -14.16
CA SER A 27 -13.05 -11.25 -14.22
C SER A 27 -13.93 -10.64 -13.11
N ASP A 28 -15.24 -10.66 -13.31
CA ASP A 28 -16.16 -10.16 -12.27
C ASP A 28 -16.09 -11.01 -10.99
N ASP A 29 -15.81 -12.31 -11.11
CA ASP A 29 -15.61 -13.21 -9.96
C ASP A 29 -14.35 -12.83 -9.17
N ASP A 30 -13.24 -12.54 -9.85
CA ASP A 30 -12.00 -12.08 -9.20
C ASP A 30 -12.20 -10.71 -8.56
N ALA A 31 -12.90 -9.79 -9.22
CA ALA A 31 -13.24 -8.48 -8.66
C ALA A 31 -14.12 -8.62 -7.40
N ALA A 32 -15.10 -9.53 -7.41
CA ALA A 32 -15.92 -9.81 -6.25
C ALA A 32 -15.11 -10.43 -5.11
N ALA A 33 -14.17 -11.34 -5.41
CA ALA A 33 -13.27 -11.92 -4.43
C ALA A 33 -12.37 -10.85 -3.79
N LEU A 34 -11.79 -9.95 -4.59
CA LEU A 34 -11.02 -8.80 -4.10
C LEU A 34 -11.89 -7.86 -3.24
N GLY A 35 -13.14 -7.60 -3.65
CA GLY A 35 -14.10 -6.80 -2.89
C GLY A 35 -14.48 -7.40 -1.54
N SER A 36 -14.33 -8.72 -1.38
CA SER A 36 -14.62 -9.43 -0.13
C SER A 36 -13.47 -9.42 0.88
N LEU A 37 -12.28 -8.94 0.50
CA LEU A 37 -11.11 -8.90 1.38
C LEU A 37 -11.35 -7.95 2.56
N THR A 38 -10.91 -8.38 3.74
CA THR A 38 -10.86 -7.52 4.92
C THR A 38 -9.73 -6.52 4.75
N VAL A 39 -10.08 -5.26 4.49
CA VAL A 39 -9.12 -4.16 4.41
C VAL A 39 -9.17 -3.34 5.69
N GLN A 40 -7.98 -3.00 6.20
CA GLN A 40 -7.82 -2.05 7.28
C GLN A 40 -7.25 -0.74 6.75
N GLU A 41 -8.00 0.35 6.92
CA GLU A 41 -7.49 1.69 6.67
C GLU A 41 -6.66 2.18 7.86
N LYS A 42 -5.52 2.81 7.57
CA LYS A 42 -4.62 3.33 8.59
C LYS A 42 -4.01 4.65 8.14
N ASP A 43 -4.23 5.69 8.94
CA ASP A 43 -3.52 6.95 8.78
C ASP A 43 -2.08 6.81 9.30
N VAL A 44 -1.11 7.22 8.48
CA VAL A 44 0.31 7.22 8.84
C VAL A 44 0.81 8.67 8.82
N PRO A 45 1.36 9.18 9.95
CA PRO A 45 1.92 10.52 10.00
C PRO A 45 3.11 10.70 9.04
N ALA A 46 3.33 11.94 8.61
CA ALA A 46 4.50 12.29 7.80
C ALA A 46 5.81 11.89 8.49
N ASN A 47 6.80 11.48 7.69
CA ASN A 47 8.13 11.02 8.14
C ASN A 47 8.11 9.77 9.04
N ARG A 48 7.03 8.99 9.03
CA ARG A 48 6.98 7.70 9.71
C ARG A 48 7.30 6.57 8.72
N ASP A 49 8.21 5.69 9.14
CA ASP A 49 8.51 4.50 8.38
C ASP A 49 7.33 3.51 8.47
N ILE A 50 6.89 2.98 7.33
CA ILE A 50 5.75 2.04 7.22
C ILE A 50 6.26 0.59 7.23
N VAL A 51 7.28 0.32 6.43
CA VAL A 51 7.99 -0.96 6.34
C VAL A 51 9.49 -0.65 6.36
N LEU A 52 10.25 -1.42 7.14
CA LEU A 52 11.71 -1.30 7.25
C LEU A 52 12.40 -2.43 6.48
N GLU A 53 13.66 -2.19 6.12
CA GLU A 53 14.50 -3.24 5.54
C GLU A 53 14.69 -4.40 6.54
N GLY A 54 14.42 -5.62 6.08
CA GLY A 54 14.47 -6.83 6.90
C GLY A 54 13.15 -7.18 7.61
N ASP A 55 12.13 -6.32 7.53
CA ASP A 55 10.79 -6.67 8.01
C ASP A 55 10.21 -7.84 7.21
N ARG A 56 9.37 -8.63 7.87
CA ARG A 56 8.58 -9.72 7.26
C ARG A 56 7.09 -9.38 7.32
N PRO A 57 6.61 -8.42 6.53
CA PRO A 57 5.21 -8.02 6.57
C PRO A 57 4.32 -9.18 6.11
N THR A 58 3.22 -9.39 6.84
CA THR A 58 2.18 -10.38 6.48
C THR A 58 1.03 -9.77 5.68
N ASN A 59 1.09 -8.46 5.42
CA ASN A 59 0.03 -7.67 4.81
C ASN A 59 0.65 -6.71 3.79
N SER A 60 -0.11 -6.44 2.74
CA SER A 60 0.23 -5.43 1.74
C SER A 60 -0.64 -4.18 1.91
N PHE A 61 -0.21 -3.04 1.35
CA PHE A 61 -0.96 -1.80 1.45
C PHE A 61 -0.96 -1.01 0.13
N ILE A 62 -2.10 -0.38 -0.14
CA ILE A 62 -2.27 0.58 -1.23
C ILE A 62 -2.31 1.98 -0.63
N VAL A 63 -1.67 2.96 -1.28
CA VAL A 63 -1.77 4.36 -0.88
C VAL A 63 -3.18 4.84 -1.24
N LEU A 64 -3.95 5.30 -0.25
CA LEU A 64 -5.29 5.86 -0.49
C LEU A 64 -5.25 7.37 -0.71
N ASP A 65 -4.38 8.06 0.04
CA ASP A 65 -4.16 9.50 -0.02
C ASP A 65 -2.74 9.85 0.42
N GLY A 66 -2.22 10.99 -0.05
CA GLY A 66 -0.87 11.47 0.27
C GLY A 66 0.26 10.90 -0.60
N VAL A 67 1.48 10.96 -0.08
CA VAL A 67 2.71 10.54 -0.78
C VAL A 67 3.56 9.66 0.12
N VAL A 68 3.99 8.52 -0.41
CA VAL A 68 4.95 7.60 0.22
C VAL A 68 6.25 7.63 -0.59
N CYS A 69 7.39 7.39 0.07
CA CYS A 69 8.65 7.19 -0.62
C CYS A 69 9.36 5.94 -0.13
N SER A 70 10.13 5.30 -1.00
CA SER A 70 11.12 4.31 -0.61
C SER A 70 12.49 4.97 -0.54
N TYR A 71 13.33 4.50 0.37
CA TYR A 71 14.70 4.96 0.50
C TYR A 71 15.63 3.80 0.85
N LYS A 72 16.92 3.98 0.58
CA LYS A 72 18.00 3.12 1.07
C LYS A 72 19.03 3.94 1.83
N HIS A 73 19.79 3.28 2.70
CA HIS A 73 21.00 3.88 3.27
C HIS A 73 22.18 3.64 2.34
N THR A 74 22.90 4.70 2.02
CA THR A 74 24.18 4.62 1.31
C THR A 74 25.25 3.99 2.23
N GLY A 75 26.37 3.53 1.67
CA GLY A 75 27.51 3.04 2.47
C GLY A 75 28.09 4.10 3.43
N ALA A 76 27.79 5.38 3.21
CA ALA A 76 28.13 6.49 4.10
C ALA A 76 27.01 6.86 5.11
N GLY A 77 25.97 6.03 5.23
CA GLY A 77 24.87 6.18 6.19
C GLY A 77 23.76 7.17 5.80
N LYS A 78 23.92 7.94 4.71
CA LYS A 78 22.90 8.88 4.24
C LYS A 78 21.68 8.16 3.66
N ARG A 79 20.49 8.72 3.86
CA ARG A 79 19.26 8.29 3.17
C ARG A 79 19.28 8.76 1.72
N GLN A 80 18.99 7.85 0.79
CA GLN A 80 18.77 8.14 -0.62
C GLN A 80 17.36 7.68 -0.99
N ILE A 81 16.51 8.61 -1.39
CA ILE A 81 15.17 8.29 -1.90
C ILE A 81 15.33 7.59 -3.26
N THR A 82 14.64 6.47 -3.41
CA THR A 82 14.69 5.63 -4.62
C THR A 82 13.43 5.73 -5.46
N SER A 83 12.27 5.93 -4.83
CA SER A 83 10.98 6.07 -5.52
C SER A 83 10.00 6.91 -4.72
N PHE A 84 9.02 7.50 -5.42
CA PHE A 84 7.84 8.12 -4.84
C PHE A 84 6.59 7.37 -5.31
N PHE A 85 5.57 7.31 -4.46
CA PHE A 85 4.32 6.60 -4.68
C PHE A 85 3.15 7.50 -4.25
N VAL A 86 2.07 7.46 -5.02
CA VAL A 86 0.87 8.28 -4.81
C VAL A 86 -0.38 7.39 -4.67
N ALA A 87 -1.53 8.01 -4.45
CA ALA A 87 -2.81 7.31 -4.35
C ALA A 87 -3.01 6.30 -5.50
N GLY A 88 -3.33 5.05 -5.15
CA GLY A 88 -3.49 3.93 -6.05
C GLY A 88 -2.21 3.11 -6.32
N ASP A 89 -1.06 3.48 -5.76
CA ASP A 89 0.16 2.67 -5.84
C ASP A 89 0.28 1.69 -4.67
N LEU A 90 0.96 0.56 -4.91
CA LEU A 90 1.24 -0.52 -3.95
C LEU A 90 2.77 -0.60 -3.71
N PRO A 91 3.32 0.20 -2.79
CA PRO A 91 4.77 0.41 -2.69
C PRO A 91 5.56 -0.85 -2.29
N ASP A 92 4.92 -1.76 -1.57
CA ASP A 92 5.51 -2.94 -0.95
C ASP A 92 5.49 -4.18 -1.86
N LEU A 93 4.65 -4.22 -2.90
CA LEU A 93 4.62 -5.33 -3.86
C LEU A 93 5.93 -5.50 -4.62
N HIS A 94 6.66 -4.40 -4.87
CA HIS A 94 8.00 -4.45 -5.47
C HIS A 94 9.06 -5.03 -4.50
N GLY A 95 8.78 -5.07 -3.20
CA GLY A 95 9.66 -5.58 -2.14
C GLY A 95 9.35 -7.01 -1.68
N ILE A 96 8.20 -7.58 -2.04
CA ILE A 96 7.75 -8.93 -1.61
C ILE A 96 8.59 -10.09 -2.20
N HIS A 97 9.62 -9.80 -3.00
CA HIS A 97 10.46 -10.80 -3.68
C HIS A 97 11.90 -10.95 -3.16
N LEU A 98 12.21 -10.49 -1.94
CA LEU A 98 13.56 -10.60 -1.35
C LEU A 98 13.55 -11.24 0.04
#